data_AF-A0A2V8X3M9-F1
#
_entry.id   AF-A0A2V8X3M9-F1
#
_cell.length_a   1.000
_cell.length_b   1.000
_cell.length_c   1.000
_cell.angle_alpha   90.00
_cell.angle_beta   90.00
_cell.angle_gamma   90.00
#
_symmetry.space_group_name_H-M   'P 1'
#
loop_
_entity.id
_entity.type
_entity.pdbx_description
1 polymer ?
#
loop_
_entity_poly.entity_id
_entity_poly.type
_entity_poly.pdbx_seq_one_letter_code
_entity_poly.pdbx_strand_id
1 'polypeptide(L)'
;MFQDRPSRGILLLTSLGIVAFLLLLIYALRHGPGVIVANPGSSTANCTIFASPSGKDANSGTSPTSAKSLAGAAAAARPGSIICLLGGDYPLTSSFKPRSGGTASSWIVYRDYGDGPVNIVWNGAADASAMFYLGGGSFPSGPAYLEFRGLNLDGRGNAADGFFCRGSHHLRFISNSISNTGGSGIASINCDYLTADHNAIHHNGYMPTTTAVPGDYGWTSGISFNSTRWFDSYSGFHNIISNNFVAGEYDGSSHHTDGNGIILDLSNGSYDYDSADTPPALVINNVVYGNGGRCIVAYVVTNFWFVNNTCYKNNLDPEVKNAGSLTASNSKNGKFINNIAVAWKSEQPPYELKNPNSDILYYSDLYFGASNNFVYPEPAQLIEADPLFLHPPVLDPKLSGQYATVWHPTRLGSGLGLSLSSPAIGKGMDPVALPKLPKDIVTDLTKYVYTDIDGNRRPRGGPFDLGAYQSRRLP
;
A
#
# COMPACT_ATOMS: atom_id res chain seq x y z
N MET A 1 2.19 64.83 -27.62
CA MET A 1 1.26 63.75 -27.22
C MET A 1 2.03 62.84 -26.29
N PHE A 2 1.85 63.00 -24.97
CA PHE A 2 2.58 62.25 -23.95
C PHE A 2 2.00 60.85 -23.80
N GLN A 3 2.89 59.85 -23.72
CA GLN A 3 2.57 58.45 -23.54
C GLN A 3 2.85 58.09 -22.08
N ASP A 4 1.80 57.88 -21.28
CA ASP A 4 1.91 57.48 -19.87
C ASP A 4 2.50 56.08 -19.77
N ARG A 5 3.74 55.99 -19.29
CA ARG A 5 4.35 54.74 -18.83
C ARG A 5 4.13 54.62 -17.32
N PRO A 6 3.65 53.49 -16.80
CA PRO A 6 3.53 53.30 -15.36
C PRO A 6 4.90 53.44 -14.69
N SER A 7 4.94 54.18 -13.59
CA SER A 7 6.19 54.48 -12.87
C SER A 7 6.84 53.18 -12.38
N ARG A 8 8.19 53.12 -12.46
CA ARG A 8 8.99 51.96 -12.02
C ARG A 8 8.71 51.53 -10.57
N GLY A 9 8.13 52.39 -9.74
CA GLY A 9 7.70 52.06 -8.37
C GLY A 9 6.48 51.14 -8.30
N ILE A 10 5.52 51.24 -9.23
CA ILE A 10 4.31 50.40 -9.23
C ILE A 10 4.68 48.96 -9.64
N LEU A 11 5.56 48.79 -10.62
CA LEU A 11 6.08 47.48 -11.04
C LEU A 11 6.93 46.80 -9.95
N LEU A 12 7.67 47.55 -9.12
CA LEU A 12 8.45 46.98 -8.03
C LEU A 12 7.55 46.52 -6.86
N LEU A 13 6.52 47.30 -6.53
CA LEU A 13 5.55 46.98 -5.47
C LEU A 13 4.67 45.77 -5.82
N THR A 14 4.25 45.61 -7.07
CA THR A 14 3.54 44.40 -7.53
C THR A 14 4.44 43.16 -7.49
N SER A 15 5.73 43.31 -7.82
CA SER A 15 6.70 42.21 -7.81
C SER A 15 7.01 41.71 -6.39
N LEU A 16 7.19 42.63 -5.44
CA LEU A 16 7.40 42.31 -4.02
C LEU A 16 6.16 41.68 -3.38
N GLY A 17 4.96 42.13 -3.75
CA GLY A 17 3.70 41.53 -3.30
C GLY A 17 3.52 40.08 -3.78
N ILE A 18 3.88 39.79 -5.04
CA ILE A 18 3.81 38.44 -5.62
C ILE A 18 4.81 37.49 -4.94
N VAL A 19 6.04 37.95 -4.69
CA VAL A 19 7.07 37.14 -4.00
C VAL A 19 6.68 36.86 -2.54
N ALA A 20 6.16 37.86 -1.82
CA ALA A 20 5.67 37.68 -0.45
C ALA A 20 4.47 36.72 -0.40
N PHE A 21 3.55 36.79 -1.36
CA PHE A 21 2.41 35.88 -1.46
C PHE A 21 2.85 34.45 -1.80
N LEU A 22 3.81 34.27 -2.71
CA LEU A 22 4.38 32.95 -3.04
C LEU A 22 5.13 32.35 -1.84
N LEU A 23 5.87 33.14 -1.08
CA LEU A 23 6.55 32.67 0.13
C LEU A 23 5.57 32.30 1.25
N LEU A 24 4.48 33.06 1.41
CA LEU A 24 3.39 32.71 2.34
C LEU A 24 2.65 31.45 1.92
N LEU A 25 2.44 31.23 0.61
CA LEU A 25 1.84 30.03 0.07
C LEU A 25 2.73 28.81 0.30
N ILE A 26 4.05 28.94 0.09
CA ILE A 26 5.04 27.88 0.36
C ILE A 26 5.12 27.59 1.87
N TYR A 27 5.04 28.62 2.72
CA TYR A 27 4.99 28.45 4.18
C TYR A 27 3.70 27.73 4.62
N ALA A 28 2.54 28.12 4.09
CA ALA A 28 1.26 27.46 4.36
C ALA A 28 1.19 26.03 3.79
N LEU A 29 1.85 25.73 2.68
CA LEU A 29 1.96 24.37 2.12
C LEU A 29 2.96 23.49 2.90
N ARG A 30 3.98 24.08 3.52
CA ARG A 30 4.95 23.35 4.36
C ARG A 30 4.48 23.18 5.82
N HIS A 31 3.63 24.07 6.32
CA HIS A 31 3.22 24.13 7.73
C HIS A 31 1.70 24.14 7.92
N GLY A 32 0.94 23.87 6.86
CA GLY A 32 -0.47 23.53 7.00
C GLY A 32 -0.60 22.31 7.92
N PRO A 33 -1.64 22.25 8.77
CA PRO A 33 -1.90 21.05 9.54
C PRO A 33 -1.97 19.88 8.55
N GLY A 34 -1.12 18.87 8.75
CA GLY A 34 -1.22 17.65 7.97
C GLY A 34 -2.66 17.18 8.01
N VAL A 35 -3.18 16.72 6.87
CA VAL A 35 -4.47 16.04 6.85
C VAL A 35 -4.31 14.82 7.75
N ILE A 36 -4.74 14.95 9.00
CA ILE A 36 -5.02 13.82 9.86
C ILE A 36 -6.19 13.15 9.18
N VAL A 37 -5.97 11.97 8.60
CA VAL A 37 -7.07 11.09 8.23
C VAL A 37 -7.83 10.85 9.52
N ALA A 38 -8.97 11.52 9.68
CA ALA A 38 -9.80 11.39 10.85
C ALA A 38 -10.30 9.96 10.87
N ASN A 39 -9.77 9.16 11.79
CA ASN A 39 -10.08 7.75 11.97
C ASN A 39 -11.55 7.64 12.41
N PRO A 40 -12.48 7.13 11.58
CA PRO A 40 -13.87 6.96 11.98
C PRO A 40 -13.94 5.70 12.86
N GLY A 41 -13.48 5.82 14.12
CA GLY A 41 -13.46 4.68 15.04
C GLY A 41 -12.66 4.84 16.34
N SER A 42 -11.91 5.93 16.56
CA SER A 42 -11.18 6.11 17.83
C SER A 42 -12.11 6.57 18.95
N SER A 43 -12.97 5.66 19.43
CA SER A 43 -13.56 5.81 20.77
C SER A 43 -12.55 5.32 21.80
N THR A 44 -12.33 6.12 22.84
CA THR A 44 -11.46 5.86 24.01
C THR A 44 -11.95 4.71 24.91
N ALA A 45 -12.96 3.94 24.48
CA ALA A 45 -13.78 3.15 25.39
C ALA A 45 -13.28 1.74 25.73
N ASN A 46 -12.19 1.22 25.12
CA ASN A 46 -11.85 -0.21 25.25
C ASN A 46 -10.36 -0.53 25.50
N CYS A 47 -9.54 0.37 26.05
CA CYS A 47 -8.14 0.05 26.34
C CYS A 47 -8.03 -0.96 27.50
N THR A 48 -7.39 -2.12 27.28
CA THR A 48 -7.11 -3.09 28.35
C THR A 48 -5.71 -2.91 28.92
N ILE A 49 -4.76 -2.45 28.10
CA ILE A 49 -3.37 -2.22 28.49
C ILE A 49 -2.91 -0.90 27.86
N PHE A 50 -2.30 -0.02 28.65
CA PHE A 50 -1.63 1.18 28.18
C PHE A 50 -0.13 0.94 28.06
N ALA A 51 0.46 1.37 26.96
CA ALA A 51 1.91 1.41 26.79
C ALA A 51 2.38 2.81 26.37
N SER A 52 3.61 3.17 26.73
CA SER A 52 4.19 4.48 26.37
C SER A 52 5.70 4.36 26.15
N PRO A 53 6.35 5.32 25.48
CA PRO A 53 7.81 5.32 25.30
C PRO A 53 8.60 5.30 26.61
N SER A 54 8.10 5.99 27.63
CA SER A 54 8.72 6.09 28.97
C SER A 54 8.16 5.07 29.97
N GLY A 55 7.26 4.20 29.51
CA GLY A 55 6.60 3.18 30.32
C GLY A 55 7.59 2.12 30.80
N LYS A 56 7.29 1.50 31.95
CA LYS A 56 8.13 0.46 32.56
C LYS A 56 7.37 -0.85 32.65
N ASP A 57 8.04 -1.97 32.44
CA ASP A 57 7.42 -3.30 32.48
C ASP A 57 6.72 -3.60 33.82
N ALA A 58 7.27 -3.06 34.91
CA ALA A 58 6.75 -3.19 36.26
C ALA A 58 5.44 -2.39 36.51
N ASN A 59 5.12 -1.41 35.65
CA ASN A 59 3.88 -0.64 35.79
C ASN A 59 2.66 -1.53 35.53
N SER A 60 1.50 -1.17 36.09
CA SER A 60 0.28 -1.99 35.98
C SER A 60 -0.24 -2.08 34.54
N GLY A 61 -0.05 -1.05 33.73
CA GLY A 61 -0.63 -0.92 32.39
C GLY A 61 -2.13 -0.60 32.41
N THR A 62 -2.71 -0.27 33.57
CA THR A 62 -4.17 -0.06 33.73
C THR A 62 -4.64 1.38 33.49
N SER A 63 -3.70 2.32 33.32
CA SER A 63 -3.98 3.72 33.00
C SER A 63 -2.82 4.35 32.24
N PRO A 64 -3.03 5.49 31.54
CA PRO A 64 -1.96 6.22 30.86
C PRO A 64 -0.79 6.59 31.79
N THR A 65 -1.07 6.98 33.04
CA THR A 65 -0.04 7.37 34.03
C THR A 65 0.72 6.18 34.62
N SER A 66 0.26 4.95 34.36
CA SER A 66 0.89 3.69 34.78
C SER A 66 1.13 2.79 33.57
N ALA A 67 1.50 3.38 32.43
CA ALA A 67 1.71 2.66 31.18
C ALA A 67 2.94 1.74 31.24
N LYS A 68 2.84 0.57 30.60
CA LYS A 68 3.96 -0.36 30.41
C LYS A 68 4.88 0.12 29.28
N SER A 69 6.08 -0.47 29.17
CA SER A 69 6.81 -0.38 27.89
C SER A 69 6.06 -1.15 26.80
N LEU A 70 6.41 -0.95 25.53
CA LEU A 70 5.83 -1.75 24.43
C LEU A 70 6.04 -3.26 24.63
N ALA A 71 7.25 -3.68 25.02
CA ALA A 71 7.58 -5.08 25.29
C ALA A 71 6.82 -5.62 26.52
N GLY A 72 6.74 -4.82 27.58
CA GLY A 72 5.98 -5.16 28.78
C GLY A 72 4.49 -5.33 28.52
N ALA A 73 3.90 -4.47 27.67
CA ALA A 73 2.51 -4.58 27.26
C ALA A 73 2.27 -5.85 26.43
N ALA A 74 3.16 -6.15 25.47
CA ALA A 74 3.08 -7.38 24.68
C ALA A 74 3.21 -8.65 25.54
N ALA A 75 4.07 -8.63 26.56
CA ALA A 75 4.22 -9.74 27.50
C ALA A 75 3.00 -9.92 28.42
N ALA A 76 2.24 -8.86 28.68
CA ALA A 76 1.02 -8.89 29.49
C ALA A 76 -0.24 -9.20 28.66
N ALA A 77 -0.16 -9.12 27.33
CA ALA A 77 -1.29 -9.31 26.43
C ALA A 77 -1.83 -10.74 26.49
N ARG A 78 -3.15 -10.85 26.38
CA ARG A 78 -3.94 -12.08 26.28
C ARG A 78 -4.96 -11.93 25.16
N PRO A 79 -5.53 -13.01 24.58
CA PRO A 79 -6.58 -12.89 23.58
C PRO A 79 -7.68 -11.89 23.99
N GLY A 80 -8.01 -10.96 23.10
CA GLY A 80 -8.95 -9.87 23.35
C GLY A 80 -8.35 -8.59 23.96
N SER A 81 -7.03 -8.58 24.23
CA SER A 81 -6.36 -7.37 24.72
C SER A 81 -6.34 -6.28 23.66
N ILE A 82 -6.66 -5.05 24.08
CA ILE A 82 -6.50 -3.83 23.30
C ILE A 82 -5.41 -3.01 23.98
N ILE A 83 -4.24 -3.01 23.34
CA ILE A 83 -3.05 -2.27 23.75
C ILE A 83 -3.13 -0.88 23.13
N CYS A 84 -3.38 0.12 23.97
CA CYS A 84 -3.40 1.53 23.59
C CYS A 84 -2.01 2.13 23.80
N LEU A 85 -1.37 2.50 22.70
CA LEU A 85 -0.05 3.11 22.66
C LEU A 85 -0.21 4.63 22.77
N LEU A 86 0.31 5.21 23.85
CA LEU A 86 0.37 6.67 24.01
C LEU A 86 1.32 7.27 22.97
N GLY A 87 1.03 8.49 22.54
CA GLY A 87 1.84 9.21 21.56
C GLY A 87 3.31 9.37 22.00
N GLY A 88 4.22 9.35 21.02
CA GLY A 88 5.65 9.57 21.18
C GLY A 88 6.51 8.55 20.43
N ASP A 89 7.83 8.64 20.64
CA ASP A 89 8.82 7.87 19.90
C ASP A 89 9.23 6.60 20.65
N TYR A 90 8.93 5.44 20.08
CA TYR A 90 9.27 4.12 20.59
C TYR A 90 10.52 3.60 19.86
N PRO A 91 11.72 3.73 20.45
CA PRO A 91 12.94 3.24 19.81
C PRO A 91 13.01 1.71 19.83
N LEU A 92 13.25 1.11 18.68
CA LEU A 92 13.54 -0.32 18.55
C LEU A 92 15.02 -0.53 18.24
N THR A 93 15.75 -1.17 19.16
CA THR A 93 17.14 -1.61 18.90
C THR A 93 17.22 -3.04 18.37
N SER A 94 16.09 -3.73 18.30
CA SER A 94 15.92 -5.08 17.77
C SER A 94 14.45 -5.30 17.41
N SER A 95 14.14 -6.37 16.67
CA SER A 95 12.76 -6.69 16.29
C SER A 95 11.83 -6.80 17.49
N PHE A 96 10.69 -6.12 17.41
CA PHE A 96 9.55 -6.40 18.28
C PHE A 96 8.87 -7.71 17.84
N LYS A 97 8.68 -8.61 18.80
CA LYS A 97 8.11 -9.95 18.59
C LYS A 97 6.97 -10.18 19.58
N PRO A 98 5.70 -10.08 19.16
CA PRO A 98 4.58 -10.51 19.99
C PRO A 98 4.75 -11.97 20.40
N ARG A 99 4.72 -12.23 21.72
CA ARG A 99 4.89 -13.60 22.25
C ARG A 99 3.64 -14.47 22.11
N SER A 100 2.47 -13.87 22.01
CA SER A 100 1.19 -14.57 22.03
C SER A 100 0.29 -14.04 20.93
N GLY A 101 -0.49 -14.94 20.34
CA GLY A 101 -1.58 -14.62 19.42
C GLY A 101 -2.91 -14.43 20.15
N GLY A 102 -3.88 -13.84 19.45
CA GLY A 102 -5.27 -13.83 19.85
C GLY A 102 -6.01 -15.12 19.42
N THR A 103 -7.33 -15.01 19.30
CA THR A 103 -8.19 -16.04 18.69
C THR A 103 -9.13 -15.40 17.67
N ALA A 104 -9.82 -16.22 16.87
CA ALA A 104 -10.80 -15.75 15.89
C ALA A 104 -11.88 -14.82 16.47
N SER A 105 -12.27 -15.03 17.73
CA SER A 105 -13.24 -14.20 18.45
C SER A 105 -12.63 -13.10 19.33
N SER A 106 -11.31 -13.15 19.58
CA SER A 106 -10.64 -12.28 20.55
C SER A 106 -9.23 -11.91 20.05
N TRP A 107 -9.17 -11.00 19.09
CA TRP A 107 -7.92 -10.48 18.54
C TRP A 107 -7.13 -9.71 19.59
N ILE A 108 -5.81 -9.70 19.45
CA ILE A 108 -4.95 -8.76 20.19
C ILE A 108 -4.71 -7.55 19.28
N VAL A 109 -5.08 -6.36 19.74
CA VAL A 109 -5.01 -5.13 18.96
C VAL A 109 -3.97 -4.19 19.56
N TYR A 110 -2.99 -3.78 18.77
CA TYR A 110 -2.07 -2.69 19.07
C TYR A 110 -2.52 -1.46 18.28
N ARG A 111 -2.94 -0.41 18.98
CA ARG A 111 -3.47 0.81 18.35
C ARG A 111 -2.94 2.07 19.00
N ASP A 112 -2.94 3.16 18.24
CA ASP A 112 -2.78 4.48 18.80
C ASP A 112 -3.87 4.77 19.87
N TYR A 113 -3.48 5.46 20.93
CA TYR A 113 -4.42 5.91 21.97
C TYR A 113 -5.21 7.15 21.54
N GLY A 114 -4.67 7.94 20.61
CA GLY A 114 -5.28 9.18 20.10
C GLY A 114 -4.85 10.46 20.83
N ASP A 115 -3.84 10.39 21.72
CA ASP A 115 -3.25 11.56 22.40
C ASP A 115 -2.03 12.15 21.65
N GLY A 116 -1.63 11.52 20.55
CA GLY A 116 -0.54 11.95 19.67
C GLY A 116 -0.12 10.85 18.71
N PRO A 117 0.78 11.13 17.75
CA PRO A 117 1.31 10.11 16.85
C PRO A 117 2.15 9.08 17.60
N VAL A 118 2.01 7.80 17.24
CA VAL A 118 2.82 6.70 17.75
C VAL A 118 3.91 6.40 16.74
N ASN A 119 5.13 6.85 17.01
CA ASN A 119 6.26 6.68 16.10
C ASN A 119 7.11 5.51 16.58
N ILE A 120 7.10 4.41 15.86
CA ILE A 120 8.03 3.30 16.05
C ILE A 120 9.27 3.57 15.20
N VAL A 121 10.42 3.74 15.84
CA VAL A 121 11.64 4.22 15.18
C VAL A 121 12.75 3.19 15.32
N TRP A 122 13.32 2.73 14.21
CA TRP A 122 14.43 1.79 14.25
C TRP A 122 15.74 2.49 14.66
N ASN A 123 16.34 2.05 15.75
CA ASN A 123 17.66 2.48 16.24
C ASN A 123 18.65 1.30 16.33
N GLY A 124 18.27 0.13 15.79
CA GLY A 124 19.15 -1.02 15.67
C GLY A 124 20.19 -0.84 14.56
N ALA A 125 21.10 -1.81 14.45
CA ALA A 125 22.04 -1.87 13.34
C ALA A 125 21.32 -2.12 12.00
N ALA A 126 22.00 -1.84 10.89
CA ALA A 126 21.60 -2.35 9.57
C ALA A 126 21.98 -3.83 9.47
N ASP A 127 21.15 -4.69 10.09
CA ASP A 127 21.33 -6.14 10.18
C ASP A 127 20.21 -6.93 9.48
N ALA A 128 19.41 -6.22 8.69
CA ALA A 128 18.26 -6.75 7.97
C ALA A 128 17.19 -7.42 8.87
N SER A 129 17.09 -6.98 10.12
CA SER A 129 15.95 -7.31 10.97
C SER A 129 14.71 -6.52 10.59
N ALA A 130 13.55 -7.17 10.58
CA ALA A 130 12.26 -6.47 10.52
C ALA A 130 12.00 -5.71 11.84
N MET A 131 11.29 -4.59 11.77
CA MET A 131 10.85 -3.85 12.95
C MET A 131 9.86 -4.69 13.76
N PHE A 132 8.82 -5.21 13.10
CA PHE A 132 7.86 -6.15 13.68
C PHE A 132 8.01 -7.52 13.02
N TYR A 133 8.43 -8.51 13.78
CA TYR A 133 8.59 -9.88 13.30
C TYR A 133 7.47 -10.77 13.86
N LEU A 134 6.55 -11.15 12.99
CA LEU A 134 5.31 -11.88 13.28
C LEU A 134 5.43 -13.32 12.76
N GLY A 135 6.32 -14.09 13.39
CA GLY A 135 6.59 -15.44 12.93
C GLY A 135 7.24 -16.34 13.96
N GLY A 136 7.32 -17.62 13.61
CA GLY A 136 7.93 -18.69 14.39
C GLY A 136 7.56 -20.05 13.82
N GLY A 137 8.53 -20.95 13.69
CA GLY A 137 8.30 -22.34 13.26
C GLY A 137 7.83 -22.51 11.81
N SER A 138 7.15 -23.63 11.54
CA SER A 138 6.50 -23.94 10.26
C SER A 138 5.10 -23.34 10.23
N PHE A 139 4.59 -22.92 9.05
CA PHE A 139 3.18 -22.56 8.92
C PHE A 139 2.28 -23.71 9.42
N PRO A 140 1.20 -23.45 10.19
CA PRO A 140 0.67 -22.16 10.63
C PRO A 140 1.02 -21.79 12.10
N SER A 141 2.24 -22.08 12.58
CA SER A 141 2.60 -21.98 14.01
C SER A 141 3.02 -20.58 14.51
N GLY A 142 3.07 -19.58 13.63
CA GLY A 142 3.37 -18.19 14.02
C GLY A 142 2.26 -17.54 14.89
N PRO A 143 2.55 -16.42 15.56
CA PRO A 143 1.57 -15.70 16.35
C PRO A 143 0.48 -15.07 15.47
N ALA A 144 -0.77 -15.46 15.69
CA ALA A 144 -1.92 -15.14 14.84
C ALA A 144 -2.97 -14.26 15.54
N TYR A 145 -3.95 -13.77 14.77
CA TYR A 145 -5.05 -12.92 15.26
C TYR A 145 -4.54 -11.64 15.93
N LEU A 146 -3.64 -10.95 15.23
CA LEU A 146 -3.01 -9.70 15.67
C LEU A 146 -3.39 -8.56 14.73
N GLU A 147 -3.73 -7.41 15.29
CA GLU A 147 -3.99 -6.18 14.54
C GLU A 147 -3.04 -5.07 14.99
N PHE A 148 -2.46 -4.37 14.02
CA PHE A 148 -1.62 -3.20 14.21
C PHE A 148 -2.25 -2.02 13.48
N ARG A 149 -2.62 -0.98 14.23
CA ARG A 149 -3.42 0.13 13.74
C ARG A 149 -2.84 1.48 14.08
N GLY A 150 -2.79 2.39 13.10
CA GLY A 150 -2.51 3.81 13.35
C GLY A 150 -1.06 4.08 13.77
N LEU A 151 -0.12 3.23 13.36
CA LEU A 151 1.29 3.35 13.74
C LEU A 151 2.11 4.01 12.64
N ASN A 152 3.11 4.81 13.02
CA ASN A 152 4.13 5.33 12.11
C ASN A 152 5.43 4.54 12.30
N LEU A 153 5.84 3.75 11.32
CA LEU A 153 7.07 2.97 11.34
C LEU A 153 8.12 3.66 10.45
N ASP A 154 9.26 4.01 11.04
CA ASP A 154 10.43 4.52 10.32
C ASP A 154 11.62 3.57 10.49
N GLY A 155 11.99 2.89 9.39
CA GLY A 155 13.12 1.97 9.35
C GLY A 155 14.49 2.66 9.37
N ARG A 156 14.55 3.99 9.19
CA ARG A 156 15.78 4.81 9.10
C ARG A 156 16.84 4.29 8.12
N GLY A 157 16.39 3.61 7.07
CA GLY A 157 17.22 2.91 6.09
C GLY A 157 17.86 1.62 6.60
N ASN A 158 17.70 1.26 7.87
CA ASN A 158 18.48 0.21 8.52
C ASN A 158 17.66 -1.05 8.84
N ALA A 159 16.36 -0.93 9.11
CA ALA A 159 15.49 -2.10 9.25
C ALA A 159 15.22 -2.73 7.88
N ALA A 160 15.08 -4.07 7.81
CA ALA A 160 14.66 -4.74 6.58
C ALA A 160 13.20 -4.41 6.24
N ASP A 161 12.26 -4.81 7.09
CA ASP A 161 10.83 -4.61 6.82
C ASP A 161 10.15 -3.87 7.97
N GLY A 162 9.04 -3.18 7.67
CA GLY A 162 8.17 -2.62 8.71
C GLY A 162 7.46 -3.73 9.47
N PHE A 163 6.63 -4.49 8.75
CA PHE A 163 6.01 -5.73 9.24
C PHE A 163 6.46 -6.92 8.41
N PHE A 164 6.91 -7.97 9.08
CA PHE A 164 7.29 -9.23 8.43
C PHE A 164 6.56 -10.42 9.05
N CYS A 165 5.76 -11.11 8.26
CA CYS A 165 5.11 -12.37 8.62
C CYS A 165 5.94 -13.56 8.15
N ARG A 166 6.12 -14.57 9.02
CA ARG A 166 6.67 -15.86 8.60
C ARG A 166 5.99 -17.04 9.28
N GLY A 167 5.25 -17.83 8.52
CA GLY A 167 4.56 -19.01 9.05
C GLY A 167 3.34 -18.70 9.92
N SER A 168 2.81 -17.48 9.88
CA SER A 168 1.65 -17.07 10.69
C SER A 168 0.36 -16.95 9.86
N HIS A 169 -0.73 -16.60 10.50
CA HIS A 169 -2.02 -16.36 9.85
C HIS A 169 -2.85 -15.29 10.57
N HIS A 170 -3.88 -14.78 9.90
CA HIS A 170 -4.85 -13.84 10.48
C HIS A 170 -4.18 -12.60 11.09
N LEU A 171 -3.54 -11.80 10.24
CA LEU A 171 -2.85 -10.57 10.63
C LEU A 171 -3.46 -9.37 9.93
N ARG A 172 -3.58 -8.25 10.65
CA ARG A 172 -4.15 -7.00 10.15
C ARG A 172 -3.19 -5.84 10.34
N PHE A 173 -2.89 -5.14 9.26
CA PHE A 173 -2.09 -3.92 9.21
C PHE A 173 -2.97 -2.80 8.68
N ILE A 174 -3.49 -1.97 9.58
CA ILE A 174 -4.56 -1.02 9.28
C ILE A 174 -4.10 0.43 9.52
N SER A 175 -4.23 1.30 8.53
CA SER A 175 -3.97 2.74 8.71
C SER A 175 -2.58 3.07 9.27
N ASN A 176 -1.55 2.30 8.89
CA ASN A 176 -0.17 2.59 9.29
C ASN A 176 0.54 3.44 8.23
N SER A 177 1.52 4.25 8.66
CA SER A 177 2.50 4.88 7.79
C SER A 177 3.81 4.11 7.92
N ILE A 178 4.38 3.61 6.84
CA ILE A 178 5.59 2.77 6.88
C ILE A 178 6.59 3.28 5.86
N SER A 179 7.79 3.65 6.32
CA SER A 179 8.79 4.24 5.44
C SER A 179 10.23 3.91 5.80
N ASN A 180 11.11 4.16 4.83
CA ASN A 180 12.56 4.09 4.96
C ASN A 180 13.03 2.72 5.47
N THR A 181 12.42 1.64 5.03
CA THR A 181 12.96 0.30 5.28
C THR A 181 13.89 -0.09 4.11
N GLY A 182 14.82 -1.00 4.36
CA GLY A 182 15.73 -1.48 3.33
C GLY A 182 15.15 -2.59 2.45
N GLY A 183 14.02 -3.16 2.85
CA GLY A 183 13.20 -4.13 2.14
C GLY A 183 11.77 -3.59 1.99
N SER A 184 10.79 -4.21 2.65
CA SER A 184 9.36 -3.96 2.41
C SER A 184 8.72 -3.06 3.46
N GLY A 185 7.59 -2.44 3.13
CA GLY A 185 6.68 -1.92 4.15
C GLY A 185 6.01 -3.07 4.91
N ILE A 186 5.34 -3.94 4.17
CA ILE A 186 4.66 -5.14 4.67
C ILE A 186 5.08 -6.34 3.83
N ALA A 187 5.70 -7.34 4.45
CA ALA A 187 6.08 -8.57 3.78
C ALA A 187 5.58 -9.82 4.51
N SER A 188 5.39 -10.89 3.76
CA SER A 188 5.09 -12.20 4.31
C SER A 188 5.75 -13.32 3.52
N ILE A 189 6.16 -14.38 4.21
CA ILE A 189 6.54 -15.65 3.61
C ILE A 189 5.79 -16.78 4.31
N ASN A 190 5.11 -17.63 3.54
CA ASN A 190 4.35 -18.76 4.07
C ASN A 190 3.30 -18.33 5.12
N CYS A 191 2.46 -17.36 4.77
CA CYS A 191 1.40 -16.86 5.64
C CYS A 191 0.02 -16.91 4.96
N ASP A 192 -1.05 -16.68 5.73
CA ASP A 192 -2.41 -16.61 5.18
C ASP A 192 -3.32 -15.68 5.97
N TYR A 193 -4.48 -15.33 5.42
CA TYR A 193 -5.44 -14.43 6.05
C TYR A 193 -4.84 -13.08 6.44
N LEU A 194 -4.09 -12.49 5.52
CA LEU A 194 -3.44 -11.19 5.71
C LEU A 194 -4.33 -10.06 5.22
N THR A 195 -4.42 -8.99 5.98
CA THR A 195 -5.09 -7.75 5.57
C THR A 195 -4.12 -6.57 5.69
N ALA A 196 -3.82 -5.92 4.57
CA ALA A 196 -3.16 -4.63 4.52
C ALA A 196 -4.19 -3.60 4.04
N ASP A 197 -4.68 -2.75 4.94
CA ASP A 197 -5.77 -1.82 4.64
C ASP A 197 -5.46 -0.38 5.06
N HIS A 198 -5.74 0.59 4.19
CA HIS A 198 -5.56 2.03 4.46
C HIS A 198 -4.12 2.45 4.84
N ASN A 199 -3.08 1.71 4.46
CA ASN A 199 -1.70 2.07 4.80
C ASN A 199 -1.13 3.10 3.81
N ALA A 200 -0.21 3.92 4.30
CA ALA A 200 0.69 4.75 3.50
C ALA A 200 2.10 4.12 3.53
N ILE A 201 2.54 3.55 2.42
CA ILE A 201 3.82 2.87 2.31
C ILE A 201 4.69 3.67 1.34
N HIS A 202 5.87 4.05 1.81
CA HIS A 202 6.71 4.97 1.05
C HIS A 202 8.19 4.73 1.24
N HIS A 203 8.94 4.79 0.13
CA HIS A 203 10.40 4.85 0.15
C HIS A 203 11.04 3.67 0.89
N ASN A 204 10.73 2.46 0.45
CA ASN A 204 11.38 1.23 0.94
C ASN A 204 12.21 0.56 -0.15
N GLY A 205 13.14 -0.31 0.27
CA GLY A 205 14.08 -1.01 -0.61
C GLY A 205 15.48 -0.39 -0.69
N TYR A 206 15.81 0.55 0.20
CA TYR A 206 17.04 1.36 0.16
C TYR A 206 18.08 0.92 1.19
N MET A 207 18.24 -0.40 1.41
CA MET A 207 19.19 -0.90 2.41
C MET A 207 20.62 -0.45 2.07
N PRO A 208 21.41 0.08 3.02
CA PRO A 208 22.81 0.42 2.80
C PRO A 208 23.60 -0.78 2.30
N THR A 209 24.45 -0.56 1.31
CA THR A 209 25.38 -1.59 0.81
C THR A 209 26.39 -2.05 1.86
N THR A 210 26.55 -1.30 2.95
CA THR A 210 27.39 -1.63 4.11
C THR A 210 26.72 -2.56 5.13
N THR A 211 25.45 -2.93 4.93
CA THR A 211 24.71 -3.88 5.78
C THR A 211 25.45 -5.22 5.79
N ALA A 212 25.62 -5.83 6.97
CA ALA A 212 26.45 -7.02 7.15
C ALA A 212 25.98 -8.24 6.34
N VAL A 213 24.70 -8.27 5.95
CA VAL A 213 24.10 -9.26 5.06
C VAL A 213 23.42 -8.51 3.90
N PRO A 214 24.15 -8.03 2.89
CA PRO A 214 23.62 -7.03 1.97
C PRO A 214 22.96 -7.58 0.70
N GLY A 215 23.02 -8.89 0.44
CA GLY A 215 22.78 -9.44 -0.90
C GLY A 215 21.43 -9.06 -1.52
N ASP A 216 20.34 -9.41 -0.85
CA ASP A 216 19.05 -9.55 -1.53
C ASP A 216 17.86 -8.94 -0.76
N TYR A 217 18.09 -8.16 0.31
CA TYR A 217 16.96 -7.67 1.13
C TYR A 217 16.10 -6.60 0.44
N GLY A 218 16.70 -5.86 -0.50
CA GLY A 218 15.95 -4.96 -1.38
C GLY A 218 15.09 -5.70 -2.40
N TRP A 219 15.29 -7.01 -2.58
CA TRP A 219 14.57 -7.84 -3.56
C TRP A 219 13.15 -8.16 -3.08
N THR A 220 12.34 -7.11 -2.99
CA THR A 220 10.97 -7.12 -2.48
C THR A 220 10.18 -5.92 -3.01
N SER A 221 8.93 -5.79 -2.57
CA SER A 221 7.98 -4.75 -2.95
C SER A 221 7.39 -4.08 -1.71
N GLY A 222 6.72 -2.93 -1.87
CA GLY A 222 6.13 -2.20 -0.74
C GLY A 222 5.16 -3.04 0.08
N ILE A 223 4.29 -3.80 -0.59
CA ILE A 223 3.51 -4.90 -0.02
C ILE A 223 3.83 -6.18 -0.78
N SER A 224 4.41 -7.18 -0.10
CA SER A 224 4.79 -8.47 -0.68
C SER A 224 4.16 -9.64 0.06
N PHE A 225 3.21 -10.32 -0.59
CA PHE A 225 2.62 -11.56 -0.08
C PHE A 225 3.22 -12.75 -0.81
N ASN A 226 4.33 -13.28 -0.28
CA ASN A 226 5.08 -14.37 -0.89
C ASN A 226 4.70 -15.73 -0.28
N SER A 227 4.51 -16.73 -1.16
CA SER A 227 4.25 -18.12 -0.79
C SER A 227 3.04 -18.27 0.14
N THR A 228 1.97 -17.52 -0.09
CA THR A 228 0.76 -17.61 0.73
C THR A 228 0.25 -19.05 0.78
N ARG A 229 -0.16 -19.52 1.96
CA ARG A 229 -0.52 -20.92 2.21
C ARG A 229 -2.01 -21.05 2.45
N TRP A 230 -2.63 -22.14 2.02
CA TRP A 230 -3.99 -22.45 2.43
C TRP A 230 -4.04 -22.80 3.92
N PHE A 231 -4.59 -21.91 4.76
CA PHE A 231 -4.87 -22.20 6.17
C PHE A 231 -6.05 -23.16 6.34
N ASP A 232 -7.10 -22.95 5.53
CA ASP A 232 -8.30 -23.77 5.48
C ASP A 232 -8.82 -23.85 4.03
N SER A 233 -10.03 -24.39 3.85
CA SER A 233 -10.66 -24.57 2.54
C SER A 233 -11.77 -23.54 2.26
N TYR A 234 -11.76 -22.38 2.93
CA TYR A 234 -12.73 -21.34 2.61
C TYR A 234 -12.56 -20.90 1.16
N SER A 235 -13.67 -20.70 0.43
CA SER A 235 -13.62 -20.42 -1.01
C SER A 235 -13.62 -18.92 -1.34
N GLY A 236 -13.80 -18.08 -0.32
CA GLY A 236 -13.78 -16.63 -0.42
C GLY A 236 -12.37 -16.04 -0.29
N PHE A 237 -12.28 -14.75 -0.01
CA PHE A 237 -10.98 -14.08 0.08
C PHE A 237 -10.26 -14.41 1.38
N HIS A 238 -9.03 -14.90 1.25
CA HIS A 238 -8.12 -15.06 2.38
C HIS A 238 -7.29 -13.78 2.56
N ASN A 239 -6.67 -13.31 1.48
CA ASN A 239 -5.72 -12.20 1.53
C ASN A 239 -6.32 -10.93 0.91
N ILE A 240 -6.15 -9.80 1.60
CA ILE A 240 -6.79 -8.53 1.25
C ILE A 240 -5.77 -7.39 1.32
N ILE A 241 -5.60 -6.69 0.21
CA ILE A 241 -4.77 -5.48 0.10
C ILE A 241 -5.68 -4.37 -0.39
N SER A 242 -6.17 -3.52 0.52
CA SER A 242 -7.23 -2.54 0.22
C SER A 242 -6.90 -1.11 0.60
N ASN A 243 -7.29 -0.16 -0.23
CA ASN A 243 -7.25 1.27 0.09
C ASN A 243 -5.85 1.81 0.49
N ASN A 244 -4.77 1.17 0.04
CA ASN A 244 -3.42 1.61 0.38
C ASN A 244 -2.90 2.64 -0.64
N PHE A 245 -2.03 3.53 -0.16
CA PHE A 245 -1.17 4.33 -1.01
C PHE A 245 0.26 3.77 -0.95
N VAL A 246 0.85 3.45 -2.10
CA VAL A 246 2.20 2.87 -2.18
C VAL A 246 3.06 3.62 -3.19
N ALA A 247 4.20 4.16 -2.76
CA ALA A 247 5.01 5.03 -3.62
C ALA A 247 6.51 5.02 -3.31
N GLY A 248 7.33 5.07 -4.35
CA GLY A 248 8.78 5.20 -4.20
C GLY A 248 9.45 3.92 -3.70
N GLU A 249 8.79 2.78 -3.85
CA GLU A 249 9.39 1.48 -3.60
C GLU A 249 10.50 1.21 -4.63
N TYR A 250 11.55 0.51 -4.21
CA TYR A 250 12.73 0.25 -5.03
C TYR A 250 13.29 -1.15 -4.73
N ASP A 251 13.98 -1.73 -5.70
CA ASP A 251 14.79 -2.93 -5.47
C ASP A 251 16.26 -2.52 -5.49
N GLY A 252 16.80 -2.22 -4.31
CA GLY A 252 18.21 -1.88 -4.16
C GLY A 252 19.17 -3.07 -4.15
N SER A 253 18.67 -4.29 -4.38
CA SER A 253 19.52 -5.47 -4.52
C SER A 253 20.17 -5.51 -5.91
N SER A 254 21.08 -6.47 -6.11
CA SER A 254 21.68 -6.69 -7.43
C SER A 254 20.74 -7.29 -8.48
N HIS A 255 19.50 -7.65 -8.10
CA HIS A 255 18.54 -8.31 -9.00
C HIS A 255 17.76 -7.31 -9.86
N HIS A 256 17.32 -6.19 -9.29
CA HIS A 256 16.50 -5.19 -9.98
C HIS A 256 15.30 -5.81 -10.71
N THR A 257 14.61 -6.74 -10.06
CA THR A 257 13.42 -7.39 -10.62
C THR A 257 12.13 -6.99 -9.92
N ASP A 258 12.23 -6.49 -8.68
CA ASP A 258 11.12 -6.05 -7.86
C ASP A 258 11.09 -4.53 -7.69
N GLY A 259 10.92 -4.02 -6.47
CA GLY A 259 10.63 -2.60 -6.21
C GLY A 259 9.22 -2.24 -6.65
N ASN A 260 8.33 -3.22 -6.75
CA ASN A 260 6.94 -2.99 -7.12
C ASN A 260 6.19 -2.32 -5.96
N GLY A 261 5.06 -1.69 -6.26
CA GLY A 261 4.15 -1.27 -5.20
C GLY A 261 3.59 -2.46 -4.43
N ILE A 262 2.95 -3.39 -5.15
CA ILE A 262 2.30 -4.57 -4.57
C ILE A 262 2.67 -5.82 -5.38
N ILE A 263 3.00 -6.92 -4.71
CA ILE A 263 3.18 -8.22 -5.35
C ILE A 263 2.47 -9.35 -4.57
N LEU A 264 1.76 -10.19 -5.32
CA LEU A 264 1.37 -11.54 -4.90
C LEU A 264 2.39 -12.48 -5.53
N ASP A 265 3.18 -13.16 -4.71
CA ASP A 265 4.46 -13.71 -5.14
C ASP A 265 4.60 -15.21 -4.83
N LEU A 266 5.22 -15.92 -5.78
CA LEU A 266 5.69 -17.30 -5.73
C LEU A 266 4.82 -18.26 -4.90
N SER A 267 3.91 -19.00 -5.52
CA SER A 267 3.32 -20.17 -4.88
C SER A 267 4.41 -21.15 -4.41
N ASN A 268 4.43 -21.44 -3.11
CA ASN A 268 5.36 -22.39 -2.48
C ASN A 268 6.85 -22.12 -2.78
N GLY A 269 7.23 -20.86 -2.99
CA GLY A 269 8.61 -20.46 -3.29
C GLY A 269 9.12 -20.97 -4.65
N SER A 270 8.23 -21.35 -5.55
CA SER A 270 8.57 -21.82 -6.89
C SER A 270 8.31 -20.76 -7.96
N TYR A 271 9.16 -20.78 -8.99
CA TYR A 271 9.04 -19.94 -10.18
C TYR A 271 8.23 -20.62 -11.30
N ASP A 272 7.82 -21.88 -11.09
CA ASP A 272 7.20 -22.72 -12.10
C ASP A 272 5.69 -22.46 -12.21
N TYR A 273 5.20 -22.20 -13.42
CA TYR A 273 3.78 -22.02 -13.73
C TYR A 273 2.87 -23.14 -13.17
N ASP A 274 3.33 -24.39 -13.21
CA ASP A 274 2.54 -25.53 -12.74
C ASP A 274 2.37 -25.56 -11.22
N SER A 275 3.23 -24.86 -10.48
CA SER A 275 3.16 -24.76 -9.01
C SER A 275 2.17 -23.72 -8.51
N ALA A 276 1.65 -22.85 -9.39
CA ALA A 276 0.73 -21.77 -9.04
C ALA A 276 -0.56 -22.31 -8.38
N ASP A 277 -0.63 -22.19 -7.05
CA ASP A 277 -1.72 -22.62 -6.18
C ASP A 277 -1.70 -21.82 -4.88
N THR A 278 -2.50 -20.77 -4.82
CA THR A 278 -2.58 -19.80 -3.73
C THR A 278 -4.05 -19.56 -3.35
N PRO A 279 -4.32 -19.26 -2.07
CA PRO A 279 -5.64 -18.85 -1.62
C PRO A 279 -6.14 -17.58 -2.32
N PRO A 280 -7.46 -17.37 -2.44
CA PRO A 280 -8.00 -16.21 -3.13
C PRO A 280 -7.55 -14.89 -2.52
N ALA A 281 -7.08 -13.96 -3.36
CA ALA A 281 -6.59 -12.65 -2.95
C ALA A 281 -7.34 -11.50 -3.64
N LEU A 282 -7.71 -10.49 -2.85
CA LEU A 282 -8.33 -9.24 -3.32
C LEU A 282 -7.35 -8.07 -3.15
N VAL A 283 -6.98 -7.43 -4.25
CA VAL A 283 -6.21 -6.19 -4.28
C VAL A 283 -7.11 -5.08 -4.83
N ILE A 284 -7.64 -4.21 -3.96
CA ILE A 284 -8.74 -3.30 -4.30
C ILE A 284 -8.53 -1.85 -3.86
N ASN A 285 -8.94 -0.90 -4.70
CA ASN A 285 -8.93 0.54 -4.40
C ASN A 285 -7.55 1.09 -3.99
N ASN A 286 -6.44 0.47 -4.42
CA ASN A 286 -5.11 0.98 -4.07
C ASN A 286 -4.66 2.07 -5.06
N VAL A 287 -3.90 3.04 -4.57
CA VAL A 287 -3.24 4.07 -5.37
C VAL A 287 -1.74 3.85 -5.32
N VAL A 288 -1.16 3.52 -6.46
CA VAL A 288 0.23 3.04 -6.53
C VAL A 288 0.97 3.81 -7.62
N TYR A 289 2.01 4.55 -7.24
CA TYR A 289 2.63 5.52 -8.15
C TYR A 289 4.11 5.74 -7.89
N GLY A 290 4.85 6.06 -8.96
CA GLY A 290 6.26 6.45 -8.87
C GLY A 290 7.17 5.41 -8.21
N ASN A 291 6.83 4.13 -8.30
CA ASN A 291 7.71 3.05 -7.84
C ASN A 291 8.79 2.74 -8.88
N GLY A 292 9.95 2.29 -8.41
CA GLY A 292 11.07 1.83 -9.24
C GLY A 292 10.66 0.63 -10.09
N GLY A 293 9.98 -0.34 -9.50
CA GLY A 293 9.36 -1.47 -10.18
C GLY A 293 7.89 -1.22 -10.56
N ARG A 294 7.14 -2.31 -10.71
CA ARG A 294 5.78 -2.32 -11.28
C ARG A 294 4.75 -1.74 -10.31
N CYS A 295 3.51 -1.60 -10.78
CA CYS A 295 2.40 -1.21 -9.93
C CYS A 295 1.94 -2.38 -9.05
N ILE A 296 1.25 -3.36 -9.65
CA ILE A 296 0.72 -4.54 -8.98
C ILE A 296 1.05 -5.76 -9.83
N VAL A 297 1.59 -6.79 -9.19
CA VAL A 297 2.07 -8.00 -9.86
C VAL A 297 1.42 -9.23 -9.26
N ALA A 298 0.94 -10.13 -10.13
CA ALA A 298 0.65 -11.52 -9.82
C ALA A 298 1.74 -12.39 -10.45
N TYR A 299 2.58 -13.03 -9.64
CA TYR A 299 3.67 -13.87 -10.11
C TYR A 299 3.61 -15.28 -9.51
N VAL A 300 3.33 -16.27 -10.36
CA VAL A 300 3.15 -17.68 -9.96
C VAL A 300 2.06 -17.85 -8.88
N VAL A 301 0.90 -17.24 -9.11
CA VAL A 301 -0.26 -17.31 -8.20
C VAL A 301 -1.53 -17.70 -8.95
N THR A 302 -2.55 -18.12 -8.22
CA THR A 302 -3.90 -18.36 -8.75
C THR A 302 -4.96 -17.68 -7.89
N ASN A 303 -6.16 -17.50 -8.44
CA ASN A 303 -7.31 -16.92 -7.75
C ASN A 303 -7.05 -15.50 -7.25
N PHE A 304 -6.80 -14.55 -8.15
CA PHE A 304 -6.55 -13.15 -7.76
C PHE A 304 -7.50 -12.16 -8.45
N TRP A 305 -7.84 -11.10 -7.72
CA TRP A 305 -8.74 -10.03 -8.16
C TRP A 305 -8.07 -8.68 -7.94
N PHE A 306 -7.71 -8.01 -9.02
CA PHE A 306 -7.22 -6.63 -9.00
C PHE A 306 -8.37 -5.72 -9.41
N VAL A 307 -8.93 -4.99 -8.46
CA VAL A 307 -10.21 -4.27 -8.61
C VAL A 307 -10.05 -2.78 -8.31
N ASN A 308 -10.53 -1.91 -9.18
CA ASN A 308 -10.56 -0.45 -8.94
C ASN A 308 -9.19 0.13 -8.50
N ASN A 309 -8.04 -0.38 -8.95
CA ASN A 309 -6.75 0.20 -8.57
C ASN A 309 -6.36 1.33 -9.52
N THR A 310 -5.63 2.33 -9.02
CA THR A 310 -5.05 3.40 -9.84
C THR A 310 -3.53 3.30 -9.81
N CYS A 311 -2.96 2.96 -10.96
CA CYS A 311 -1.53 2.85 -11.23
C CYS A 311 -1.06 4.05 -12.05
N TYR A 312 -0.15 4.86 -11.51
CA TYR A 312 0.34 6.05 -12.21
C TYR A 312 1.86 6.08 -12.26
N LYS A 313 2.40 5.94 -13.48
CA LYS A 313 3.83 6.08 -13.80
C LYS A 313 4.71 5.35 -12.78
N ASN A 314 4.60 4.03 -12.78
CA ASN A 314 5.55 3.13 -12.12
C ASN A 314 6.63 2.69 -13.13
N ASN A 315 7.51 1.78 -12.75
CA ASN A 315 8.66 1.31 -13.53
C ASN A 315 9.75 2.39 -13.72
N LEU A 316 10.00 3.20 -12.69
CA LEU A 316 10.96 4.31 -12.73
C LEU A 316 12.43 3.87 -12.68
N ASP A 317 12.71 2.62 -12.29
CA ASP A 317 14.03 2.04 -12.33
C ASP A 317 14.35 1.58 -13.77
N PRO A 318 15.34 2.19 -14.45
CA PRO A 318 15.73 1.78 -15.80
C PRO A 318 16.35 0.38 -15.86
N GLU A 319 16.78 -0.20 -14.74
CA GLU A 319 17.31 -1.57 -14.68
C GLU A 319 16.20 -2.62 -14.78
N VAL A 320 14.97 -2.26 -14.38
CA VAL A 320 13.77 -3.06 -14.60
C VAL A 320 13.35 -2.98 -16.07
N LYS A 321 13.96 -3.83 -16.90
CA LYS A 321 13.76 -3.82 -18.37
C LYS A 321 12.35 -4.27 -18.77
N ASN A 322 11.70 -3.45 -19.61
CA ASN A 322 10.45 -3.76 -20.33
C ASN A 322 9.35 -4.36 -19.45
N ALA A 323 9.16 -3.79 -18.26
CA ALA A 323 8.15 -4.23 -17.31
C ALA A 323 6.82 -3.49 -17.53
N GLY A 324 5.72 -4.24 -17.43
CA GLY A 324 4.39 -3.65 -17.38
C GLY A 324 4.03 -3.06 -16.02
N SER A 325 3.00 -2.23 -15.95
CA SER A 325 2.55 -1.67 -14.67
C SER A 325 1.70 -2.67 -13.89
N LEU A 326 0.61 -3.14 -14.50
CA LEU A 326 -0.24 -4.21 -14.00
C LEU A 326 0.13 -5.51 -14.71
N THR A 327 0.70 -6.46 -13.99
CA THR A 327 1.30 -7.65 -14.60
C THR A 327 0.71 -8.94 -14.05
N ALA A 328 0.38 -9.88 -14.94
CA ALA A 328 0.23 -11.29 -14.61
C ALA A 328 1.35 -12.10 -15.29
N SER A 329 2.03 -12.92 -14.51
CA SER A 329 3.12 -13.79 -14.99
C SER A 329 3.05 -15.16 -14.35
N ASN A 330 3.14 -16.23 -15.15
CA ASN A 330 3.03 -17.61 -14.66
C ASN A 330 1.78 -17.87 -13.80
N SER A 331 0.68 -17.16 -14.05
CA SER A 331 -0.47 -17.10 -13.13
C SER A 331 -1.77 -17.58 -13.76
N LYS A 332 -2.75 -17.91 -12.91
CA LYS A 332 -4.01 -18.56 -13.31
C LYS A 332 -5.23 -17.90 -12.67
N ASN A 333 -6.40 -17.97 -13.33
CA ASN A 333 -7.70 -17.52 -12.79
C ASN A 333 -7.67 -16.09 -12.20
N GLY A 334 -7.07 -15.16 -12.94
CA GLY A 334 -6.92 -13.76 -12.55
C GLY A 334 -8.01 -12.88 -13.13
N LYS A 335 -8.44 -11.85 -12.37
CA LYS A 335 -9.41 -10.86 -12.85
C LYS A 335 -8.88 -9.45 -12.59
N PHE A 336 -8.75 -8.69 -13.66
CA PHE A 336 -8.53 -7.25 -13.65
C PHE A 336 -9.89 -6.60 -13.90
N ILE A 337 -10.32 -5.71 -13.01
CA ILE A 337 -11.65 -5.11 -13.05
C ILE A 337 -11.54 -3.63 -12.70
N ASN A 338 -12.00 -2.77 -13.61
CA ASN A 338 -12.09 -1.33 -13.45
C ASN A 338 -10.78 -0.62 -13.05
N ASN A 339 -9.61 -1.16 -13.36
CA ASN A 339 -8.34 -0.52 -13.00
C ASN A 339 -8.01 0.62 -13.97
N ILE A 340 -7.16 1.55 -13.51
CA ILE A 340 -6.50 2.54 -14.37
C ILE A 340 -5.00 2.30 -14.31
N ALA A 341 -4.34 2.22 -15.47
CA ALA A 341 -2.89 2.22 -15.55
C ALA A 341 -2.36 3.26 -16.55
N VAL A 342 -1.45 4.11 -16.09
CA VAL A 342 -0.76 5.12 -16.91
C VAL A 342 0.72 4.81 -16.96
N ALA A 343 1.26 4.58 -18.16
CA ALA A 343 2.67 4.30 -18.37
C ALA A 343 3.56 5.51 -18.09
N TRP A 344 4.77 5.25 -17.58
CA TRP A 344 5.81 6.27 -17.47
C TRP A 344 6.51 6.53 -18.80
N LYS A 345 6.79 5.48 -19.58
CA LYS A 345 7.43 5.53 -20.89
C LYS A 345 6.63 4.77 -21.95
N SER A 346 6.81 5.13 -23.22
CA SER A 346 6.14 4.51 -24.38
C SER A 346 6.45 3.02 -24.55
N GLU A 347 7.57 2.55 -24.02
CA GLU A 347 8.02 1.15 -24.12
C GLU A 347 7.57 0.29 -22.93
N GLN A 348 6.92 0.89 -21.92
CA GLN A 348 6.49 0.20 -20.70
C GLN A 348 4.97 0.00 -20.73
N PRO A 349 4.49 -1.23 -20.96
CA PRO A 349 3.07 -1.47 -21.14
C PRO A 349 2.27 -1.16 -19.85
N PRO A 350 1.09 -0.52 -19.92
CA PRO A 350 0.26 -0.35 -18.74
C PRO A 350 -0.23 -1.69 -18.18
N TYR A 351 -0.64 -2.62 -19.05
CA TYR A 351 -0.96 -4.00 -18.71
C TYR A 351 -0.04 -4.98 -19.44
N GLU A 352 0.46 -5.98 -18.71
CA GLU A 352 1.38 -6.98 -19.21
C GLU A 352 0.91 -8.41 -18.88
N LEU A 353 0.92 -9.26 -19.90
CA LEU A 353 0.92 -10.70 -19.75
C LEU A 353 2.31 -11.23 -20.10
N LYS A 354 2.96 -11.91 -19.16
CA LYS A 354 4.29 -12.48 -19.34
C LYS A 354 4.28 -13.97 -19.03
N ASN A 355 5.07 -14.76 -19.77
CA ASN A 355 5.12 -16.22 -19.61
C ASN A 355 3.72 -16.87 -19.76
N PRO A 356 3.57 -18.20 -19.59
CA PRO A 356 2.26 -18.83 -19.63
C PRO A 356 1.31 -18.27 -18.58
N ASN A 357 0.07 -17.99 -18.98
CA ASN A 357 -1.02 -17.65 -18.08
C ASN A 357 -2.29 -18.38 -18.55
N SER A 358 -3.23 -18.64 -17.64
CA SER A 358 -4.54 -19.19 -17.99
C SER A 358 -5.68 -18.45 -17.31
N ASP A 359 -6.80 -18.27 -18.02
CA ASP A 359 -8.01 -17.65 -17.48
C ASP A 359 -7.77 -16.27 -16.84
N ILE A 360 -6.96 -15.44 -17.49
CA ILE A 360 -6.78 -14.03 -17.11
C ILE A 360 -7.81 -13.19 -17.86
N LEU A 361 -8.69 -12.54 -17.11
CA LEU A 361 -9.84 -11.81 -17.64
C LEU A 361 -9.75 -10.32 -17.25
N TYR A 362 -10.14 -9.47 -18.19
CA TYR A 362 -10.15 -8.01 -18.04
C TYR A 362 -11.57 -7.48 -18.17
N TYR A 363 -11.93 -6.51 -17.35
CA TYR A 363 -13.28 -5.95 -17.30
C TYR A 363 -13.24 -4.45 -17.09
N SER A 364 -13.54 -3.69 -18.14
CA SER A 364 -13.60 -2.22 -18.12
C SER A 364 -12.32 -1.57 -17.55
N ASP A 365 -11.15 -2.13 -17.85
CA ASP A 365 -9.86 -1.59 -17.43
C ASP A 365 -9.41 -0.49 -18.40
N LEU A 366 -8.81 0.59 -17.90
CA LEU A 366 -8.33 1.71 -18.70
C LEU A 366 -6.79 1.76 -18.71
N TYR A 367 -6.23 2.04 -19.88
CA TYR A 367 -4.80 2.23 -20.07
C TYR A 367 -4.47 3.50 -20.84
N PHE A 368 -3.31 4.09 -20.57
CA PHE A 368 -2.81 5.27 -21.28
C PHE A 368 -1.28 5.37 -21.32
N GLY A 369 -0.76 6.06 -22.33
CA GLY A 369 0.66 6.44 -22.46
C GLY A 369 1.55 5.44 -23.18
N ALA A 370 1.14 4.18 -23.30
CA ALA A 370 1.83 3.13 -24.06
C ALA A 370 0.86 2.01 -24.44
N SER A 371 1.24 1.20 -25.42
CA SER A 371 0.49 0.00 -25.81
C SER A 371 0.70 -1.14 -24.80
N ASN A 372 -0.34 -1.97 -24.60
CA ASN A 372 -0.18 -3.24 -23.89
C ASN A 372 0.67 -4.23 -24.70
N ASN A 373 1.31 -5.21 -24.03
CA ASN A 373 2.16 -6.20 -24.71
C ASN A 373 1.40 -7.39 -25.33
N PHE A 374 0.07 -7.36 -25.30
CA PHE A 374 -0.80 -8.42 -25.77
C PHE A 374 -2.05 -7.83 -26.44
N VAL A 375 -2.75 -8.67 -27.20
CA VAL A 375 -4.07 -8.34 -27.76
C VAL A 375 -5.10 -9.15 -26.99
N TYR A 376 -6.07 -8.46 -26.38
CA TYR A 376 -7.17 -9.13 -25.70
C TYR A 376 -8.31 -9.44 -26.68
N PRO A 377 -8.91 -10.64 -26.65
CA PRO A 377 -9.99 -11.01 -27.57
C PRO A 377 -11.22 -10.09 -27.53
N GLU A 378 -11.50 -9.48 -26.38
CA GLU A 378 -12.60 -8.53 -26.17
C GLU A 378 -12.03 -7.11 -25.95
N PRO A 379 -11.50 -6.44 -26.98
CA PRO A 379 -10.75 -5.20 -26.82
C PRO A 379 -11.57 -4.06 -26.18
N ALA A 380 -12.90 -4.10 -26.24
CA ALA A 380 -13.77 -3.15 -25.55
C ALA A 380 -13.63 -3.16 -24.01
N GLN A 381 -13.05 -4.23 -23.42
CA GLN A 381 -12.75 -4.32 -22.00
C GLN A 381 -11.45 -3.61 -21.61
N LEU A 382 -10.63 -3.21 -22.58
CA LEU A 382 -9.40 -2.44 -22.40
C LEU A 382 -9.54 -1.08 -23.10
N ILE A 383 -9.86 -0.06 -22.32
CA ILE A 383 -10.19 1.29 -22.78
C ILE A 383 -8.90 2.10 -22.89
N GLU A 384 -8.51 2.49 -24.11
CA GLU A 384 -7.41 3.42 -24.32
C GLU A 384 -7.90 4.87 -24.22
N ALA A 385 -7.58 5.56 -23.13
CA ALA A 385 -7.90 6.96 -22.97
C ALA A 385 -7.09 7.61 -21.85
N ASP A 386 -6.77 8.91 -21.98
CA ASP A 386 -6.19 9.67 -20.87
C ASP A 386 -7.21 9.76 -19.71
N PRO A 387 -6.88 9.30 -18.49
CA PRO A 387 -7.80 9.38 -17.36
C PRO A 387 -8.06 10.82 -16.88
N LEU A 388 -7.29 11.82 -17.33
CA LEU A 388 -7.44 13.23 -16.97
C LEU A 388 -7.47 13.43 -15.44
N PHE A 389 -6.41 12.99 -14.76
CA PHE A 389 -6.23 13.18 -13.33
C PHE A 389 -6.17 14.66 -12.94
N LEU A 390 -6.66 15.00 -11.75
CA LEU A 390 -6.76 16.38 -11.27
C LEU A 390 -5.39 17.04 -11.11
N HIS A 391 -4.52 16.44 -10.29
CA HIS A 391 -3.20 16.96 -9.92
C HIS A 391 -2.18 15.82 -9.78
N PRO A 392 -1.90 15.07 -10.86
CA PRO A 392 -0.96 13.95 -10.80
C PRO A 392 0.47 14.44 -10.52
N PRO A 393 1.31 13.67 -9.80
CA PRO A 393 2.72 14.00 -9.64
C PRO A 393 3.44 14.13 -10.99
N VAL A 394 4.36 15.10 -11.08
CA VAL A 394 5.19 15.27 -12.28
C VAL A 394 6.36 14.30 -12.21
N LEU A 395 6.33 13.29 -13.08
CA LEU A 395 7.40 12.32 -13.26
C LEU A 395 7.88 12.37 -14.71
N ASP A 396 9.12 12.85 -14.91
CA ASP A 396 9.72 13.09 -16.22
C ASP A 396 10.22 11.76 -16.83
N PRO A 397 9.76 11.34 -18.02
CA PRO A 397 10.23 10.11 -18.67
C PRO A 397 11.74 10.09 -18.99
N LYS A 398 12.43 11.23 -18.93
CA LYS A 398 13.85 11.38 -19.26
C LYS A 398 14.78 11.32 -18.04
N LEU A 399 14.26 11.39 -16.82
CA LEU A 399 15.07 11.41 -15.60
C LEU A 399 14.93 10.10 -14.82
N SER A 400 16.04 9.43 -14.53
CA SER A 400 16.08 8.26 -13.65
C SER A 400 16.08 8.65 -12.17
N GLY A 401 15.86 7.68 -11.27
CA GLY A 401 15.99 7.88 -9.82
C GLY A 401 14.83 8.64 -9.16
N GLN A 402 13.79 9.03 -9.92
CA GLN A 402 12.65 9.76 -9.37
C GLN A 402 11.86 8.96 -8.32
N TYR A 403 11.97 7.62 -8.33
CA TYR A 403 11.40 6.75 -7.29
C TYR A 403 11.89 7.13 -5.87
N ALA A 404 13.15 7.57 -5.74
CA ALA A 404 13.73 7.98 -4.45
C ALA A 404 13.23 9.33 -3.93
N THR A 405 12.59 10.14 -4.78
CA THR A 405 12.15 11.51 -4.45
C THR A 405 10.66 11.75 -4.65
N VAL A 406 9.93 10.70 -5.01
CA VAL A 406 8.48 10.77 -5.18
C VAL A 406 7.82 11.21 -3.88
N TRP A 407 6.75 11.98 -4.00
CA TRP A 407 6.05 12.51 -2.84
C TRP A 407 5.48 11.41 -1.97
N HIS A 408 5.68 11.54 -0.66
CA HIS A 408 4.99 10.73 0.34
C HIS A 408 3.46 10.76 0.10
N PRO A 409 2.74 9.63 0.26
CA PRO A 409 1.29 9.53 0.08
C PRO A 409 0.45 10.65 0.69
N THR A 410 0.81 11.11 1.89
CA THR A 410 0.09 12.19 2.59
C THR A 410 0.11 13.53 1.84
N ARG A 411 1.01 13.71 0.87
CA ARG A 411 1.07 14.91 0.01
C ARG A 411 0.32 14.76 -1.30
N LEU A 412 -0.03 13.54 -1.70
CA LEU A 412 -0.79 13.29 -2.92
C LEU A 412 -2.23 13.80 -2.78
N GLY A 413 -2.84 13.58 -1.61
CA GLY A 413 -4.28 13.79 -1.42
C GLY A 413 -5.06 13.08 -2.52
N SER A 414 -6.06 13.77 -3.08
CA SER A 414 -6.85 13.28 -4.22
C SER A 414 -6.22 13.62 -5.59
N GLY A 415 -4.90 13.80 -5.67
CA GLY A 415 -4.22 14.24 -6.89
C GLY A 415 -4.43 13.32 -8.10
N LEU A 416 -4.61 12.01 -7.85
CA LEU A 416 -4.96 11.00 -8.86
C LEU A 416 -6.47 10.73 -8.95
N GLY A 417 -7.30 11.60 -8.37
CA GLY A 417 -8.74 11.64 -8.65
C GLY A 417 -9.01 12.13 -10.07
N LEU A 418 -10.22 11.86 -10.57
CA LEU A 418 -10.62 12.16 -11.95
C LEU A 418 -11.18 13.57 -12.08
N SER A 419 -10.83 14.27 -13.17
CA SER A 419 -11.54 15.49 -13.57
C SER A 419 -12.95 15.16 -14.12
N LEU A 420 -13.86 16.15 -14.09
CA LEU A 420 -15.26 15.96 -14.52
C LEU A 420 -15.44 15.55 -15.99
N SER A 421 -14.44 15.83 -16.85
CA SER A 421 -14.44 15.43 -18.26
C SER A 421 -13.74 14.09 -18.50
N SER A 422 -13.29 13.42 -17.44
CA SER A 422 -12.54 12.17 -17.56
C SER A 422 -13.37 11.09 -18.27
N PRO A 423 -12.78 10.39 -19.27
CA PRO A 423 -13.42 9.27 -19.91
C PRO A 423 -13.56 8.06 -18.97
N ALA A 424 -12.94 8.07 -17.79
CA ALA A 424 -13.04 7.01 -16.79
C ALA A 424 -14.31 7.11 -15.92
N ILE A 425 -15.00 8.26 -15.91
CA ILE A 425 -16.20 8.45 -15.09
C ILE A 425 -17.36 7.60 -15.63
N GLY A 426 -17.96 6.79 -14.76
CA GLY A 426 -19.10 5.96 -15.09
C GLY A 426 -18.86 4.89 -16.15
N LYS A 427 -17.61 4.47 -16.36
CA LYS A 427 -17.26 3.40 -17.32
C LYS A 427 -17.03 2.05 -16.67
N GLY A 428 -16.90 2.02 -15.35
CA GLY A 428 -16.72 0.79 -14.61
C GLY A 428 -18.02 0.02 -14.43
N MET A 429 -17.88 -1.27 -14.24
CA MET A 429 -18.97 -2.16 -13.89
C MET A 429 -19.01 -2.42 -12.38
N ASP A 430 -20.11 -2.98 -11.87
CA ASP A 430 -20.16 -3.50 -10.50
C ASP A 430 -19.46 -4.88 -10.45
N PRO A 431 -18.32 -5.04 -9.77
CA PRO A 431 -17.58 -6.30 -9.74
C PRO A 431 -18.36 -7.48 -9.17
N VAL A 432 -19.35 -7.25 -8.28
CA VAL A 432 -20.19 -8.35 -7.75
C VAL A 432 -21.21 -8.87 -8.76
N ALA A 433 -21.45 -8.12 -9.84
CA ALA A 433 -22.38 -8.51 -10.89
C ALA A 433 -21.72 -9.42 -11.96
N LEU A 434 -20.42 -9.72 -11.84
CA LEU A 434 -19.76 -10.64 -12.75
C LEU A 434 -20.44 -12.03 -12.72
N PRO A 435 -20.74 -12.62 -13.89
CA PRO A 435 -21.41 -13.90 -13.95
C PRO A 435 -20.52 -15.01 -13.37
N LYS A 436 -21.16 -15.98 -12.72
CA LYS A 436 -20.52 -17.20 -12.19
C LYS A 436 -19.44 -16.96 -11.12
N LEU A 437 -19.46 -15.81 -10.43
CA LEU A 437 -18.65 -15.66 -9.22
C LEU A 437 -19.12 -16.64 -8.13
N PRO A 438 -18.20 -17.30 -7.41
CA PRO A 438 -18.54 -18.09 -6.22
C PRO A 438 -19.26 -17.24 -5.18
N LYS A 439 -20.20 -17.85 -4.45
CA LYS A 439 -21.03 -17.16 -3.44
C LYS A 439 -20.19 -16.47 -2.36
N ASP A 440 -19.13 -17.13 -1.90
CA ASP A 440 -18.25 -16.60 -0.86
C ASP A 440 -17.46 -15.39 -1.38
N ILE A 441 -16.96 -15.46 -2.62
CA ILE A 441 -16.31 -14.31 -3.30
C ILE A 441 -17.27 -13.12 -3.41
N VAL A 442 -18.54 -13.34 -3.81
CA VAL A 442 -19.54 -12.26 -3.87
C VAL A 442 -19.78 -11.64 -2.48
N THR A 443 -19.88 -12.49 -1.46
CA THR A 443 -20.12 -12.06 -0.07
C THR A 443 -18.96 -11.22 0.46
N ASP A 444 -17.73 -11.63 0.20
CA ASP A 444 -16.55 -10.91 0.65
C ASP A 444 -16.30 -9.64 -0.17
N LEU A 445 -16.43 -9.69 -1.49
CA LEU A 445 -16.25 -8.53 -2.36
C LEU A 445 -17.21 -7.39 -2.01
N THR A 446 -18.45 -7.72 -1.63
CA THR A 446 -19.48 -6.77 -1.17
C THR A 446 -19.01 -5.91 0.02
N LYS A 447 -18.07 -6.40 0.84
CA LYS A 447 -17.55 -5.66 2.00
C LYS A 447 -16.63 -4.52 1.60
N TYR A 448 -16.01 -4.56 0.42
CA TYR A 448 -14.95 -3.64 0.00
C TYR A 448 -15.33 -2.77 -1.21
N VAL A 449 -16.21 -3.27 -2.08
CA VAL A 449 -16.38 -2.71 -3.43
C VAL A 449 -17.29 -1.48 -3.51
N TYR A 450 -18.06 -1.18 -2.46
CA TYR A 450 -19.05 -0.10 -2.47
C TYR A 450 -18.58 1.21 -1.85
N THR A 451 -17.30 1.29 -1.52
CA THR A 451 -16.62 2.52 -1.12
C THR A 451 -15.33 2.66 -1.93
N ASP A 452 -14.96 3.88 -2.26
CA ASP A 452 -13.67 4.20 -2.86
C ASP A 452 -12.60 4.40 -1.78
N ILE A 453 -11.36 4.73 -2.18
CA ILE A 453 -10.23 4.93 -1.25
C ILE A 453 -10.44 6.09 -0.26
N ASP A 454 -11.27 7.08 -0.61
CA ASP A 454 -11.61 8.24 0.23
C ASP A 454 -12.88 7.99 1.08
N GLY A 455 -13.47 6.79 1.00
CA GLY A 455 -14.72 6.43 1.67
C GLY A 455 -15.99 6.97 1.00
N ASN A 456 -15.90 7.55 -0.20
CA ASN A 456 -17.07 7.91 -1.01
C ASN A 456 -17.80 6.64 -1.47
N ARG A 457 -19.13 6.70 -1.51
CA ARG A 457 -19.96 5.56 -1.90
C ARG A 457 -19.91 5.31 -3.41
N ARG A 458 -19.79 4.04 -3.81
CA ARG A 458 -20.02 3.58 -5.19
C ARG A 458 -21.46 3.05 -5.34
N PRO A 459 -22.14 3.33 -6.45
CA PRO A 459 -23.55 2.94 -6.64
C PRO A 459 -23.69 1.43 -6.85
N ARG A 460 -24.55 0.76 -6.07
CA ARG A 460 -24.84 -0.67 -6.29
C ARG A 460 -25.44 -0.90 -7.67
N GLY A 461 -24.96 -1.90 -8.40
CA GLY A 461 -25.34 -2.16 -9.79
C GLY A 461 -24.65 -1.28 -10.83
N GLY A 462 -23.79 -0.35 -10.41
CA GLY A 462 -23.04 0.52 -11.29
C GLY A 462 -23.82 1.72 -11.87
N PRO A 463 -23.22 2.46 -12.81
CA PRO A 463 -21.81 2.34 -13.23
C PRO A 463 -20.84 2.94 -12.19
N PHE A 464 -19.65 2.36 -12.10
CA PHE A 464 -18.55 2.87 -11.27
C PHE A 464 -17.68 3.83 -12.07
N ASP A 465 -16.93 4.69 -11.39
CA ASP A 465 -15.75 5.30 -12.00
C ASP A 465 -14.59 4.30 -11.95
N LEU A 466 -13.77 4.29 -13.00
CA LEU A 466 -12.56 3.46 -13.04
C LEU A 466 -11.51 3.98 -12.05
N GLY A 467 -10.71 3.07 -11.53
CA GLY A 467 -9.65 3.35 -10.57
C GLY A 467 -10.15 3.51 -9.13
N ALA A 468 -9.24 3.95 -8.26
CA ALA A 468 -9.41 3.91 -6.80
C ALA A 468 -10.40 4.93 -6.24
N TYR A 469 -10.69 5.99 -7.00
CA TYR A 469 -11.56 7.10 -6.62
C TYR A 469 -12.94 6.98 -7.28
N GLN A 470 -13.95 7.51 -6.60
CA GLN A 470 -15.30 7.67 -7.11
C GLN A 470 -15.66 9.16 -7.09
N SER A 471 -15.92 9.73 -8.26
CA SER A 471 -16.43 11.10 -8.35
C SER A 471 -17.77 11.20 -7.64
N ARG A 472 -17.92 12.26 -6.84
CA ARG A 472 -19.23 12.63 -6.30
C ARG A 472 -20.07 13.17 -7.44
N ARG A 473 -20.99 12.35 -7.95
CA ARG A 473 -22.07 12.88 -8.79
C ARG A 473 -22.90 13.80 -7.89
N LEU A 474 -22.92 15.09 -8.22
CA LEU A 474 -23.97 15.96 -7.68
C LEU A 474 -25.31 15.34 -8.11
N PRO A 475 -26.29 15.25 -7.18
CA PRO A 475 -27.58 14.62 -7.45
C PRO A 475 -28.34 15.28 -8.60
#